data_AF-A0A6I1VY36-F1
#
_entry.id   AF-A0A6I1VY36-F1
#
_cell.length_a   1.000
_cell.length_b   1.000
_cell.length_c   1.000
_cell.angle_alpha   90.00
_cell.angle_beta   90.00
_cell.angle_gamma   90.00
#
_symmetry.space_group_name_H-M   'P 1'
#
loop_
_entity.id
_entity.type
_entity.pdbx_description
1 polymer ?
#
loop_
_entity_poly.entity_id
_entity_poly.type
_entity_poly.pdbx_seq_one_letter_code
_entity_poly.pdbx_strand_id
1 'polypeptide(L)'
;LSLNANRTDPYSRYSLSLQPLDWLEGTFRYTAISNRKYGVESLSGSQSFKDKAVDAKVRLWQESHWLPEVALGFRDIGGTGLFSSEYFVANKRYKNLDFSLGIAWGYIGNRGDFDNPLGYIDDRFNSRPASTTIGDVNTSLYFRGKPGLFGGIAYQTPWTPLSLKIEFDGNDYKHEPLNNSFKQDSPINIGAVYKLSDSVDLSAGWERGNTALFGITLHTNFVSRKAPAKTYDPPAQPLPAKGVGRASRILDNNANDDIQWFTLVNKRYDMPVEETSVPRKTFRDVIHNDQDLVALHRTTEINRPEKNAENTLYTQKANPFTYGFGLGYQQNIGGPDGFL
;
A
#
# COMPACT_ATOMS: atom_id res chain seq x y z
N LEU A 1 4.94 5.96 -3.48
CA LEU A 1 3.95 4.87 -3.59
C LEU A 1 2.62 5.50 -3.92
N SER A 2 1.88 4.95 -4.88
CA SER A 2 0.51 5.36 -5.17
C SER A 2 -0.41 4.16 -5.25
N LEU A 3 -1.65 4.37 -4.84
CA LEU A 3 -2.76 3.44 -5.01
C LEU A 3 -3.81 4.11 -5.88
N ASN A 4 -4.17 3.51 -7.01
CA ASN A 4 -5.17 4.05 -7.92
C ASN A 4 -6.36 3.11 -8.03
N ALA A 5 -7.55 3.70 -8.10
CA ALA A 5 -8.78 3.01 -8.47
C ALA A 5 -9.50 3.82 -9.54
N ASN A 6 -9.82 3.20 -10.67
CA ASN A 6 -10.55 3.85 -11.75
C ASN A 6 -11.65 2.95 -12.33
N ARG A 7 -12.65 3.60 -12.92
CA ARG A 7 -13.80 2.99 -13.57
C ARG A 7 -13.98 3.63 -14.94
N THR A 8 -13.88 2.79 -15.96
CA THR A 8 -14.27 3.11 -17.34
C THR A 8 -14.96 1.88 -17.88
N ASP A 9 -16.26 1.96 -18.21
CA ASP A 9 -17.01 0.76 -18.59
C ASP A 9 -16.37 -0.03 -19.74
N PRO A 10 -16.27 -1.38 -19.66
CA PRO A 10 -16.67 -2.28 -18.56
C PRO A 10 -15.56 -2.59 -17.54
N TYR A 11 -14.46 -1.84 -17.56
CA TYR A 11 -13.32 -2.06 -16.68
C TYR A 11 -13.44 -1.32 -15.34
N SER A 12 -13.08 -2.00 -14.27
CA SER A 12 -12.64 -1.35 -13.02
C SER A 12 -11.22 -1.78 -12.76
N ARG A 13 -10.30 -0.83 -12.70
CA ARG A 13 -8.86 -1.11 -12.52
C ARG A 13 -8.40 -0.56 -11.18
N TYR A 14 -7.64 -1.38 -10.48
CA TYR A 14 -6.97 -1.03 -9.25
C TYR A 14 -5.48 -1.26 -9.47
N SER A 15 -4.65 -0.35 -8.97
CA SER A 15 -3.21 -0.54 -9.09
C SER A 15 -2.44 0.01 -7.89
N LEU A 16 -1.33 -0.65 -7.59
CA LEU A 16 -0.34 -0.26 -6.59
C LEU A 16 0.98 0.00 -7.32
N SER A 17 1.42 1.26 -7.38
CA SER A 17 2.66 1.65 -8.06
C SER A 17 3.76 2.03 -7.07
N LEU A 18 4.93 1.42 -7.25
CA LEU A 18 6.12 1.60 -6.44
C LEU A 18 7.27 2.06 -7.34
N GLN A 19 8.00 3.07 -6.91
CA GLN A 19 9.23 3.53 -7.55
C GLN A 19 10.35 3.45 -6.52
N PRO A 20 10.96 2.28 -6.30
CA PRO A 20 12.02 2.12 -5.31
C PRO A 20 13.32 2.84 -5.70
N LEU A 21 13.54 3.07 -7.00
CA LEU A 21 14.71 3.75 -7.56
C LEU A 21 14.24 4.78 -8.59
N ASP A 22 15.00 5.86 -8.77
CA ASP A 22 14.65 6.95 -9.71
C ASP A 22 14.56 6.51 -11.18
N TRP A 23 15.04 5.32 -11.51
CA TRP A 23 15.02 4.75 -12.86
C TRP A 23 14.13 3.51 -12.99
N LEU A 24 13.53 3.03 -11.90
CA LEU A 24 12.74 1.80 -11.89
C LEU A 24 11.38 2.00 -11.22
N GLU A 25 10.33 1.71 -11.95
CA GLU A 25 8.94 1.68 -11.46
C GLU A 25 8.37 0.27 -11.66
N GLY A 26 7.67 -0.23 -10.65
CA GLY A 26 6.90 -1.46 -10.70
C GLY A 26 5.47 -1.19 -10.30
N THR A 27 4.53 -1.76 -11.05
CA THR A 27 3.10 -1.58 -10.79
C THR A 27 2.42 -2.92 -10.75
N PHE A 28 1.65 -3.12 -9.70
CA PHE A 28 0.77 -4.26 -9.57
C PHE A 28 -0.65 -3.81 -9.90
N ARG A 29 -1.35 -4.59 -10.72
CA ARG A 29 -2.64 -4.18 -11.28
C ARG A 29 -3.65 -5.31 -11.22
N TYR A 30 -4.83 -4.97 -10.74
CA TYR A 30 -6.01 -5.81 -10.73
C TYR A 30 -7.08 -5.21 -11.64
N THR A 31 -7.62 -6.00 -12.56
CA THR A 31 -8.66 -5.56 -13.50
C THR A 31 -9.90 -6.41 -13.34
N ALA A 32 -11.05 -5.79 -13.07
CA ALA A 32 -12.36 -6.42 -13.12
C ALA A 32 -13.07 -6.04 -14.43
N ILE A 33 -13.63 -7.03 -15.12
CA ILE A 33 -14.30 -6.87 -16.41
C ILE A 33 -15.79 -7.17 -16.21
N SER A 34 -16.62 -6.14 -16.03
CA SER A 34 -18.01 -6.30 -15.57
C SER A 34 -18.92 -7.00 -16.57
N ASN A 35 -18.61 -6.96 -17.87
CA ASN A 35 -19.41 -7.57 -18.94
C ASN A 35 -18.99 -9.02 -19.27
N ARG A 36 -18.17 -9.65 -18.41
CA ARG A 36 -17.74 -11.05 -18.55
C ARG A 36 -17.89 -11.76 -17.20
N LYS A 37 -18.47 -12.96 -17.20
CA LYS A 37 -18.55 -13.81 -15.99
C LYS A 37 -17.17 -14.41 -15.70
N TYR A 38 -16.85 -14.59 -14.42
CA TYR A 38 -15.58 -15.22 -14.01
C TYR A 38 -15.50 -16.70 -14.42
N GLY A 39 -16.61 -17.43 -14.33
CA GLY A 39 -16.71 -18.82 -14.73
C GLY A 39 -18.15 -19.32 -14.77
N VAL A 40 -18.32 -20.63 -14.62
CA VAL A 40 -19.64 -21.26 -14.52
C VAL A 40 -20.36 -20.76 -13.29
N GLU A 41 -21.67 -20.52 -13.43
CA GLU A 41 -22.49 -19.91 -12.39
C GLU A 41 -22.52 -20.71 -11.09
N SER A 42 -22.44 -22.04 -11.18
CA SER A 42 -22.37 -22.94 -10.02
C SER A 42 -21.12 -22.72 -9.16
N LEU A 43 -20.04 -22.19 -9.72
CA LEU A 43 -18.78 -21.94 -9.01
C LEU A 43 -18.59 -20.46 -8.67
N SER A 44 -18.91 -19.56 -9.59
CA SER A 44 -18.59 -18.13 -9.48
C SER A 44 -19.79 -17.23 -9.23
N GLY A 45 -21.01 -17.78 -9.23
CA GLY A 45 -22.24 -16.99 -9.14
C GLY A 45 -22.29 -15.87 -10.18
N SER A 46 -22.53 -14.64 -9.71
CA SER A 46 -22.58 -13.41 -10.51
C SER A 46 -21.25 -12.66 -10.60
N GLN A 47 -20.14 -13.26 -10.18
CA GLN A 47 -18.84 -12.59 -10.16
C GLN A 47 -18.34 -12.24 -11.56
N SER A 48 -17.86 -11.00 -11.72
CA SER A 48 -17.19 -10.54 -12.94
C SER A 48 -15.79 -11.13 -13.11
N PHE A 49 -15.35 -11.29 -14.36
CA PHE A 49 -14.02 -11.79 -14.69
C PHE A 49 -12.94 -10.88 -14.11
N LYS A 50 -11.88 -11.50 -13.59
CA LYS A 50 -10.79 -10.82 -12.88
C LYS A 50 -9.46 -11.19 -13.50
N ASP A 51 -8.62 -10.20 -13.68
CA ASP A 51 -7.27 -10.36 -14.18
C ASP A 51 -6.27 -9.67 -13.26
N LYS A 52 -5.06 -10.23 -13.17
CA LYS A 52 -3.95 -9.72 -12.37
C LYS A 52 -2.72 -9.59 -13.25
N ALA A 53 -1.99 -8.49 -13.09
CA ALA A 53 -0.81 -8.20 -13.87
C ALA A 53 0.28 -7.50 -13.04
N VAL A 54 1.53 -7.87 -13.30
CA VAL A 54 2.73 -7.09 -12.96
C VAL A 54 3.14 -6.29 -14.17
N ASP A 55 3.39 -5.01 -13.97
CA ASP A 55 3.95 -4.09 -14.95
C ASP A 55 5.31 -3.58 -14.43
N ALA A 56 6.25 -3.32 -15.33
CA ALA A 56 7.58 -2.78 -15.01
C ALA A 56 7.97 -1.69 -16.00
N LYS A 57 8.59 -0.60 -15.53
CA LYS A 57 9.07 0.50 -16.35
C LYS A 57 10.47 0.89 -15.93
N VAL A 58 11.37 0.90 -16.90
CA VAL A 58 12.78 1.21 -16.74
C VAL A 58 13.10 2.47 -17.54
N ARG A 59 13.57 3.50 -16.85
CA ARG A 59 14.07 4.72 -17.48
C ARG A 59 15.45 4.45 -18.08
N LEU A 60 15.58 4.62 -19.39
CA LEU A 60 16.80 4.33 -20.14
C LEU A 60 17.76 5.52 -20.17
N TRP A 61 17.21 6.72 -20.34
CA TRP A 61 17.96 7.97 -20.20
C TRP A 61 17.14 8.97 -19.39
N GLN A 62 17.78 10.00 -18.84
CA GLN A 62 17.07 11.10 -18.17
C GLN A 62 16.81 12.24 -19.15
N GLU A 63 15.71 12.97 -18.96
CA GLU A 63 15.50 14.23 -19.69
C GLU A 63 16.67 15.20 -19.48
N SER A 64 17.11 15.85 -20.56
CA SER A 64 18.10 16.93 -20.54
C SER A 64 17.51 18.19 -21.16
N HIS A 65 18.31 19.23 -21.38
CA HIS A 65 17.82 20.41 -22.11
C HIS A 65 17.40 20.05 -23.55
N TRP A 66 18.19 19.24 -24.25
CA TRP A 66 18.00 18.93 -25.67
C TRP A 66 17.23 17.63 -25.93
N LEU A 67 17.43 16.62 -25.11
CA LEU A 67 16.82 15.30 -25.29
C LEU A 67 15.62 15.12 -24.34
N PRO A 68 14.56 14.41 -24.76
CA PRO A 68 13.48 14.00 -23.85
C PRO A 68 14.00 12.98 -22.84
N GLU A 69 13.21 12.58 -21.85
CA GLU A 69 13.37 11.31 -21.13
C GLU A 69 12.88 10.16 -22.02
N VAL A 70 13.46 8.96 -21.88
CA VAL A 70 13.02 7.76 -22.60
C VAL A 70 12.97 6.62 -21.61
N ALA A 71 11.85 5.92 -21.62
CA ALA A 71 11.64 4.73 -20.81
C ALA A 71 11.18 3.56 -21.69
N LEU A 72 11.57 2.37 -21.27
CA LEU A 72 11.06 1.10 -21.75
C LEU A 72 10.11 0.54 -20.70
N GLY A 73 8.88 0.26 -21.11
CA GLY A 73 7.86 -0.33 -20.26
C GLY A 73 7.40 -1.68 -20.77
N PHE A 74 7.07 -2.54 -19.81
CA PHE A 74 6.43 -3.82 -20.03
C PHE A 74 5.19 -3.89 -19.15
N ARG A 75 4.08 -4.31 -19.75
CA ARG A 75 2.80 -4.48 -19.09
C ARG A 75 2.46 -5.97 -19.10
N ASP A 76 1.94 -6.47 -17.98
CA ASP A 76 1.56 -7.87 -17.80
C ASP A 76 2.74 -8.82 -18.09
N ILE A 77 3.91 -8.54 -17.49
CA ILE A 77 5.10 -9.42 -17.54
C ILE A 77 4.90 -10.70 -16.73
N GLY A 78 4.05 -10.62 -15.71
CA GLY A 78 3.64 -11.74 -14.88
C GLY A 78 2.14 -11.59 -14.63
N GLY A 79 1.37 -12.63 -14.91
CA GLY A 79 -0.08 -12.56 -14.95
C GLY A 79 -0.66 -13.51 -15.98
N THR A 80 -1.82 -13.17 -16.54
CA THR A 80 -2.46 -14.00 -17.56
C THR A 80 -2.05 -13.62 -18.99
N GLY A 81 -1.37 -12.48 -19.17
CA GLY A 81 -0.97 -11.95 -20.48
C GLY A 81 -2.10 -11.27 -21.24
N LEU A 82 -3.28 -11.14 -20.64
CA LEU A 82 -4.51 -10.61 -21.24
C LEU A 82 -4.33 -9.17 -21.72
N PHE A 83 -3.54 -8.36 -21.02
CA PHE A 83 -3.25 -6.97 -21.36
C PHE A 83 -1.76 -6.72 -21.61
N SER A 84 -1.05 -7.74 -22.09
CA SER A 84 0.38 -7.67 -22.31
C SER A 84 0.76 -6.61 -23.34
N SER A 85 1.79 -5.83 -23.03
CA SER A 85 2.33 -4.80 -23.93
C SER A 85 3.79 -4.54 -23.66
N GLU A 86 4.50 -4.13 -24.69
CA GLU A 86 5.86 -3.61 -24.61
C GLU A 86 5.86 -2.23 -25.26
N TYR A 87 6.52 -1.24 -24.66
CA TYR A 87 6.51 0.10 -25.22
C TYR A 87 7.77 0.89 -24.93
N PHE A 88 8.11 1.78 -25.86
CA PHE A 88 8.99 2.90 -25.59
C PHE A 88 8.18 4.17 -25.51
N VAL A 89 8.50 5.03 -24.55
CA VAL A 89 7.88 6.35 -24.42
C VAL A 89 8.96 7.40 -24.20
N ALA A 90 8.85 8.49 -24.95
CA ALA A 90 9.64 9.69 -24.77
C ALA A 90 8.80 10.77 -24.08
N ASN A 91 9.33 11.39 -23.03
CA ASN A 91 8.67 12.48 -22.31
C ASN A 91 9.51 13.75 -22.34
N LYS A 92 8.88 14.91 -22.55
CA LYS A 92 9.55 16.21 -22.55
C LYS A 92 8.72 17.24 -21.82
N ARG A 93 9.30 17.88 -20.80
CA ARG A 93 8.66 19.00 -20.12
C ARG A 93 9.06 20.32 -20.76
N TYR A 94 8.06 21.15 -21.06
CA TYR A 94 8.25 22.52 -21.46
C TYR A 94 7.28 23.43 -20.69
N LYS A 95 7.83 24.18 -19.73
CA LYS A 95 7.05 25.02 -18.80
C LYS A 95 5.99 24.18 -18.07
N ASN A 96 4.72 24.50 -18.27
CA ASN A 96 3.57 23.84 -17.68
C ASN A 96 2.95 22.77 -18.58
N LEU A 97 3.64 22.39 -19.66
CA LEU A 97 3.28 21.30 -20.55
C LEU A 97 4.25 20.14 -20.39
N ASP A 98 3.71 18.94 -20.38
CA ASP A 98 4.43 17.68 -20.41
C ASP A 98 3.97 16.91 -21.64
N PHE A 99 4.90 16.61 -22.55
CA PHE A 99 4.61 15.96 -23.81
C PHE A 99 5.08 14.51 -23.76
N SER A 100 4.23 13.59 -24.18
CA SER A 100 4.54 12.16 -24.27
C SER A 100 4.33 11.67 -25.70
N LEU A 101 5.29 10.92 -26.23
CA LEU A 101 5.14 10.20 -27.50
C LEU A 101 5.77 8.83 -27.39
N GLY A 102 5.04 7.80 -27.79
CA GLY A 102 5.48 6.43 -27.64
C GLY A 102 5.05 5.52 -28.79
N ILE A 103 5.73 4.38 -28.82
CA ILE A 103 5.46 3.25 -29.70
C ILE A 103 5.23 2.04 -28.81
N ALA A 104 4.15 1.31 -29.07
CA ALA A 104 3.78 0.14 -28.29
C ALA A 104 3.48 -1.06 -29.18
N TRP A 105 3.73 -2.25 -28.64
CA TRP A 105 3.29 -3.54 -29.15
C TRP A 105 2.29 -4.16 -28.16
N GLY A 106 1.49 -5.11 -28.64
CA GLY A 106 0.49 -5.77 -27.81
C GLY A 106 -0.71 -4.87 -27.54
N TYR A 107 -1.33 -5.00 -26.37
CA TYR A 107 -2.62 -4.35 -26.04
C TYR A 107 -2.61 -2.82 -26.24
N ILE A 108 -1.59 -2.10 -25.77
CA ILE A 108 -1.51 -0.64 -25.91
C ILE A 108 -1.36 -0.21 -27.38
N GLY A 109 -0.66 -0.99 -28.20
CA GLY A 109 -0.38 -0.68 -29.60
C GLY A 109 -1.27 -1.41 -30.60
N ASN A 110 -2.40 -1.96 -30.14
CA ASN A 110 -3.19 -2.94 -30.88
C ASN A 110 -3.83 -2.38 -32.17
N ARG A 111 -3.87 -1.06 -32.35
CA ARG A 111 -4.29 -0.43 -33.62
C ARG A 111 -3.36 -0.78 -34.78
N GLY A 112 -2.07 -1.06 -34.51
CA GLY A 112 -1.12 -1.53 -35.51
C GLY A 112 -0.89 -0.53 -36.65
N ASP A 113 -0.50 0.70 -36.31
CA ASP A 113 -0.41 1.85 -37.22
C ASP A 113 0.59 1.68 -38.37
N PHE A 114 1.64 0.90 -38.17
CA PHE A 114 2.68 0.70 -39.17
C PHE A 114 3.33 -0.68 -39.07
N ASP A 115 4.07 -1.06 -40.10
CA ASP A 115 4.81 -2.32 -40.12
C ASP A 115 5.97 -2.27 -39.13
N ASN A 116 6.27 -3.42 -38.50
CA ASN A 116 7.29 -3.46 -37.45
C ASN A 116 8.68 -3.19 -38.04
N PRO A 117 9.39 -2.12 -37.62
CA PRO A 117 10.72 -1.83 -38.15
C PRO A 117 11.75 -2.91 -37.78
N LEU A 118 11.52 -3.68 -36.72
CA LEU A 118 12.39 -4.83 -36.39
C LEU A 118 12.23 -5.99 -37.39
N GLY A 119 11.17 -5.97 -38.21
CA GLY A 119 10.99 -6.89 -39.33
C GLY A 119 12.09 -6.81 -40.38
N TYR A 120 12.76 -5.66 -40.52
CA TYR A 120 13.93 -5.53 -41.40
C TYR A 120 15.17 -6.29 -40.89
N ILE A 121 15.19 -6.63 -39.59
CA ILE A 121 16.27 -7.38 -38.95
C ILE A 121 15.97 -8.87 -39.02
N ASP A 122 14.73 -9.28 -38.74
CA ASP A 122 14.29 -10.67 -38.74
C ASP A 122 12.76 -10.74 -38.92
N ASP A 123 12.30 -11.59 -39.86
CA ASP A 123 10.89 -11.76 -40.17
C ASP A 123 10.04 -12.18 -38.97
N ARG A 124 10.64 -12.79 -37.95
CA ARG A 124 9.94 -13.18 -36.71
C ARG A 124 9.25 -12.01 -36.01
N PHE A 125 9.72 -10.77 -36.24
CA PHE A 125 9.15 -9.58 -35.64
C PHE A 125 7.89 -9.07 -36.34
N ASN A 126 7.62 -9.52 -37.57
CA ASN A 126 6.46 -9.09 -38.35
C ASN A 126 5.13 -9.63 -37.78
N SER A 127 5.15 -10.77 -37.11
CA SER A 127 3.96 -11.43 -36.56
C SER A 127 4.10 -11.75 -35.08
N ARG A 128 3.10 -11.39 -34.27
CA ARG A 128 3.03 -11.79 -32.86
C ARG A 128 2.40 -13.20 -32.78
N PRO A 129 3.12 -14.21 -32.24
CA PRO A 129 2.54 -15.54 -32.05
C PRO A 129 1.37 -15.49 -31.05
N ALA A 130 0.42 -16.41 -31.18
CA ALA A 130 -0.58 -16.63 -30.13
C ALA A 130 0.12 -17.21 -28.88
N SER A 131 -0.16 -16.66 -27.71
CA SER A 131 0.36 -17.21 -26.46
C SER A 131 -0.33 -18.55 -26.15
N THR A 132 0.46 -19.60 -25.99
CA THR A 132 -0.05 -20.97 -25.71
C THR A 132 -0.01 -21.32 -24.22
N THR A 133 0.63 -20.51 -23.38
CA THR A 133 0.86 -20.82 -21.97
C THR A 133 0.52 -19.62 -21.09
N ILE A 134 -0.40 -19.78 -20.15
CA ILE A 134 -0.80 -18.77 -19.17
C ILE A 134 0.13 -18.87 -17.96
N GLY A 135 0.68 -17.75 -17.50
CA GLY A 135 1.49 -17.68 -16.27
C GLY A 135 3.01 -17.77 -16.43
N ASP A 136 3.51 -18.07 -17.62
CA ASP A 136 4.96 -18.04 -17.92
C ASP A 136 5.39 -16.70 -18.51
N VAL A 137 6.58 -16.24 -18.13
CA VAL A 137 7.24 -15.06 -18.73
C VAL A 137 7.73 -15.42 -20.13
N ASN A 138 6.83 -15.36 -21.12
CA ASN A 138 7.16 -15.71 -22.49
C ASN A 138 7.77 -14.51 -23.24
N THR A 139 9.09 -14.33 -23.05
CA THR A 139 9.88 -13.28 -23.72
C THR A 139 9.90 -13.40 -25.25
N SER A 140 9.53 -14.55 -25.82
CA SER A 140 9.50 -14.75 -27.27
C SER A 140 8.44 -13.92 -27.99
N LEU A 141 7.48 -13.35 -27.26
CA LEU A 141 6.39 -12.52 -27.80
C LEU A 141 6.75 -11.02 -27.90
N TYR A 142 7.83 -10.59 -27.25
CA TYR A 142 8.16 -9.17 -27.10
C TYR A 142 8.56 -8.51 -28.41
N PHE A 143 8.05 -7.29 -28.62
CA PHE A 143 8.34 -6.44 -29.78
C PHE A 143 7.98 -7.08 -31.13
N ARG A 144 6.98 -7.97 -31.14
CA ARG A 144 6.49 -8.65 -32.35
C ARG A 144 5.09 -8.18 -32.74
N GLY A 145 4.81 -8.25 -34.04
CA GLY A 145 3.58 -7.74 -34.63
C GLY A 145 3.66 -6.24 -34.94
N LYS A 146 2.59 -5.71 -35.54
CA LYS A 146 2.49 -4.29 -35.89
C LYS A 146 2.38 -3.43 -34.63
N PRO A 147 3.29 -2.47 -34.41
CA PRO A 147 3.16 -1.52 -33.31
C PRO A 147 2.14 -0.42 -33.61
N GLY A 148 1.63 0.22 -32.55
CA GLY A 148 0.80 1.42 -32.59
C GLY A 148 1.51 2.60 -31.93
N LEU A 149 1.20 3.80 -32.39
CA LEU A 149 1.61 5.05 -31.75
C LEU A 149 0.60 5.45 -30.68
N PHE A 150 1.14 5.91 -29.56
CA PHE A 150 0.35 6.56 -28.51
C PHE A 150 1.09 7.81 -28.04
N GLY A 151 0.38 8.73 -27.41
CA GLY A 151 1.00 9.95 -26.91
C GLY A 151 0.01 10.85 -26.22
N GLY A 152 0.48 11.97 -25.72
CA GLY A 152 -0.38 12.91 -25.02
C GLY A 152 0.31 14.18 -24.58
N ILE A 153 -0.51 15.07 -24.05
CA ILE A 153 -0.11 16.34 -23.49
C ILE A 153 -0.78 16.47 -22.13
N ALA A 154 0.01 16.64 -21.08
CA ALA A 154 -0.48 17.08 -19.78
C ALA A 154 -0.19 18.58 -19.63
N TYR A 155 -1.22 19.33 -19.23
CA TYR A 155 -1.16 20.76 -18.99
C TYR A 155 -1.47 21.06 -17.53
N GLN A 156 -0.48 21.58 -16.80
CA GLN A 156 -0.69 22.14 -15.47
C GLN A 156 -1.29 23.53 -15.61
N THR A 157 -2.53 23.70 -15.14
CA THR A 157 -3.19 25.00 -15.21
C THR A 157 -2.58 25.97 -14.18
N PRO A 158 -2.76 27.30 -14.35
CA PRO A 158 -2.39 28.27 -13.32
C PRO A 158 -3.12 28.06 -11.99
N TRP A 159 -4.29 27.39 -12.01
CA TRP A 159 -4.93 26.91 -10.81
C TRP A 159 -4.25 25.61 -10.37
N THR A 160 -3.32 25.74 -9.42
CA THR A 160 -2.41 24.65 -8.98
C THR A 160 -3.09 23.29 -8.75
N PRO A 161 -4.29 23.19 -8.16
CA PRO A 161 -4.98 21.92 -7.97
C PRO A 161 -5.45 21.22 -9.25
N LEU A 162 -5.56 21.92 -10.40
CA LEU A 162 -6.13 21.37 -11.62
C LEU A 162 -5.06 21.15 -12.70
N SER A 163 -5.01 19.93 -13.22
CA SER A 163 -4.28 19.54 -14.42
C SER A 163 -5.24 19.01 -15.48
N LEU A 164 -4.99 19.33 -16.74
CA LEU A 164 -5.72 18.83 -17.90
C LEU A 164 -4.84 17.88 -18.70
N LYS A 165 -5.45 16.88 -19.33
CA LYS A 165 -4.75 15.87 -20.13
C LYS A 165 -5.49 15.61 -21.42
N ILE A 166 -4.73 15.47 -22.49
CA ILE A 166 -5.19 14.97 -23.79
C ILE A 166 -4.29 13.81 -24.16
N GLU A 167 -4.86 12.71 -24.59
CA GLU A 167 -4.15 11.51 -24.98
C GLU A 167 -4.65 11.02 -26.33
N PHE A 168 -3.74 10.53 -27.15
CA PHE A 168 -4.01 9.77 -28.35
C PHE A 168 -3.73 8.30 -28.06
N ASP A 169 -4.78 7.50 -28.10
CA ASP A 169 -4.78 6.09 -27.77
C ASP A 169 -4.17 5.25 -28.90
N GLY A 170 -3.31 4.30 -28.55
CA GLY A 170 -2.73 3.34 -29.50
C GLY A 170 -3.59 2.10 -29.71
N ASN A 171 -4.68 1.95 -28.95
CA ASN A 171 -5.63 0.85 -29.09
C ASN A 171 -6.91 1.33 -29.80
N ASP A 172 -7.44 0.48 -30.68
CA ASP A 172 -8.70 0.70 -31.39
C ASP A 172 -9.89 -0.06 -30.79
N TYR A 173 -9.64 -0.86 -29.74
CA TYR A 173 -10.61 -1.63 -28.97
C TYR A 173 -11.43 -2.65 -29.80
N LYS A 174 -10.98 -2.98 -31.01
CA LYS A 174 -11.69 -3.96 -31.86
C LYS A 174 -11.39 -5.40 -31.45
N HIS A 175 -10.18 -5.65 -30.97
CA HIS A 175 -9.69 -6.95 -30.54
C HIS A 175 -9.44 -6.95 -29.03
N GLU A 176 -10.49 -6.69 -28.25
CA GLU A 176 -10.37 -6.70 -26.81
C GLU A 176 -10.33 -8.15 -26.28
N PRO A 177 -9.62 -8.38 -25.16
CA PRO A 177 -9.48 -9.73 -24.65
C PRO A 177 -10.82 -10.37 -24.26
N LEU A 178 -10.85 -11.70 -24.21
CA LEU A 178 -12.06 -12.51 -23.96
C LEU A 178 -13.15 -12.29 -25.02
N ASN A 179 -12.73 -12.23 -26.29
CA ASN A 179 -13.58 -12.01 -27.47
C ASN A 179 -14.53 -10.84 -27.24
N ASN A 180 -13.95 -9.70 -26.86
CA ASN A 180 -14.68 -8.49 -26.62
C ASN A 180 -14.34 -7.46 -27.70
N SER A 181 -15.23 -6.50 -27.91
CA SER A 181 -15.04 -5.45 -28.89
C SER A 181 -15.86 -4.25 -28.45
N PHE A 182 -15.26 -3.06 -28.50
CA PHE A 182 -15.95 -1.83 -28.15
C PHE A 182 -15.95 -0.85 -29.31
N LYS A 183 -17.02 -0.05 -29.37
CA LYS A 183 -17.09 1.07 -30.29
C LYS A 183 -16.17 2.18 -29.79
N GLN A 184 -15.22 2.59 -30.62
CA GLN A 184 -14.43 3.81 -30.43
C GLN A 184 -14.88 4.85 -31.45
N ASP A 185 -15.41 5.96 -30.97
CA ASP A 185 -15.84 7.09 -31.81
C ASP A 185 -14.68 8.06 -32.08
N SER A 186 -13.69 8.09 -31.19
CA SER A 186 -12.46 8.88 -31.34
C SER A 186 -11.27 8.19 -30.67
N PRO A 187 -10.07 8.22 -31.25
CA PRO A 187 -8.84 7.77 -30.59
C PRO A 187 -8.30 8.80 -29.59
N ILE A 188 -8.96 9.95 -29.43
CA ILE A 188 -8.55 11.00 -28.50
C ILE A 188 -9.31 10.84 -27.19
N ASN A 189 -8.56 10.72 -26.10
CA ASN A 189 -9.04 10.72 -24.74
C ASN A 189 -8.74 12.08 -24.09
N ILE A 190 -9.67 12.61 -23.31
CA ILE A 190 -9.50 13.86 -22.57
C ILE A 190 -9.75 13.64 -21.09
N GLY A 191 -9.00 14.34 -20.23
CA GLY A 191 -9.10 14.15 -18.80
C GLY A 191 -8.74 15.39 -17.99
N ALA A 192 -9.25 15.42 -16.77
CA ALA A 192 -8.90 16.39 -15.75
C ALA A 192 -8.53 15.66 -14.46
N VAL A 193 -7.48 16.15 -13.80
CA VAL A 193 -7.05 15.68 -12.49
C VAL A 193 -7.13 16.85 -11.52
N TYR A 194 -7.88 16.66 -10.45
CA TYR A 194 -8.07 17.62 -9.37
C TYR A 194 -7.40 17.11 -8.10
N LYS A 195 -6.36 17.81 -7.65
CA LYS A 195 -5.66 17.54 -6.40
C LYS A 195 -6.50 18.05 -5.22
N LEU A 196 -7.25 17.14 -4.60
CA LEU A 196 -8.11 17.46 -3.46
C LEU A 196 -7.28 17.73 -2.19
N SER A 197 -6.17 17.00 -2.02
CA SER A 197 -5.20 17.19 -0.93
C SER A 197 -3.82 16.70 -1.38
N ASP A 198 -2.80 16.87 -0.54
CA ASP A 198 -1.45 16.34 -0.84
C ASP A 198 -1.37 14.81 -0.94
N SER A 199 -2.42 14.09 -0.53
CA SER A 199 -2.46 12.62 -0.56
C SER A 199 -3.59 12.07 -1.44
N VAL A 200 -4.44 12.91 -2.04
CA VAL A 200 -5.63 12.48 -2.77
C VAL A 200 -5.85 13.30 -4.02
N ASP A 201 -5.90 12.61 -5.16
CA ASP A 201 -6.28 13.16 -6.46
C ASP A 201 -7.58 12.52 -6.94
N LEU A 202 -8.46 13.35 -7.51
CA LEU A 202 -9.66 12.93 -8.21
C LEU A 202 -9.45 13.09 -9.71
N SER A 203 -9.88 12.11 -10.50
CA SER A 203 -9.76 12.12 -11.96
C SER A 203 -11.12 11.94 -12.60
N ALA A 204 -11.38 12.71 -13.65
CA ALA A 204 -12.54 12.55 -14.52
C ALA A 204 -12.08 12.68 -15.97
N GLY A 205 -12.70 11.95 -16.88
CA GLY A 205 -12.32 11.98 -18.29
C GLY A 205 -13.37 11.41 -19.22
N TRP A 206 -13.05 11.50 -20.50
CA TRP A 206 -13.83 10.97 -21.60
C TRP A 206 -12.90 10.17 -22.50
N GLU A 207 -13.07 8.86 -22.51
CA GLU A 207 -12.31 7.90 -23.30
C GLU A 207 -13.10 7.47 -24.54
N ARG A 208 -12.37 7.11 -25.60
CA ARG A 208 -12.90 6.52 -26.84
C ARG A 208 -13.94 7.39 -27.57
N GLY A 209 -14.05 8.67 -27.20
CA GLY A 209 -15.09 9.57 -27.69
C GLY A 209 -16.50 9.31 -27.15
N ASN A 210 -16.72 8.29 -26.30
CA ASN A 210 -18.07 7.90 -25.89
C ASN A 210 -18.21 7.32 -24.48
N THR A 211 -17.13 7.19 -23.72
CA THR A 211 -17.19 6.58 -22.39
C THR A 211 -16.58 7.49 -21.33
N ALA A 212 -17.29 7.72 -20.22
CA ALA A 212 -16.74 8.45 -19.10
C ALA A 212 -15.74 7.61 -18.29
N LEU A 213 -14.65 8.25 -17.85
CA LEU A 213 -13.72 7.74 -16.85
C LEU A 213 -13.90 8.51 -15.55
N PHE A 214 -13.87 7.79 -14.42
CA PHE A 214 -13.70 8.36 -13.10
C PHE A 214 -12.63 7.61 -12.33
N GLY A 215 -11.83 8.32 -11.53
CA GLY A 215 -10.80 7.69 -10.72
C GLY A 215 -10.42 8.48 -9.48
N ILE A 216 -9.81 7.77 -8.55
CA ILE A 216 -9.18 8.31 -7.35
C ILE A 216 -7.75 7.75 -7.26
N THR A 217 -6.81 8.62 -6.91
CA THR A 217 -5.44 8.21 -6.61
C THR A 217 -5.06 8.66 -5.21
N LEU A 218 -4.56 7.73 -4.42
CA LEU A 218 -4.02 7.97 -3.10
C LEU A 218 -2.49 7.93 -3.18
N HIS A 219 -1.84 9.00 -2.74
CA HIS A 219 -0.39 9.11 -2.75
C HIS A 219 0.16 8.99 -1.34
N THR A 220 1.26 8.26 -1.19
CA THR A 220 2.05 8.27 0.04
C THR A 220 3.54 8.32 -0.26
N ASN A 221 4.24 9.16 0.48
CA ASN A 221 5.69 9.29 0.42
C ASN A 221 6.29 8.73 1.71
N PHE A 222 6.98 7.59 1.63
CA PHE A 222 7.61 6.96 2.79
C PHE A 222 8.80 7.74 3.34
N VAL A 223 9.39 8.66 2.57
CA VAL A 223 10.55 9.48 3.01
C VAL A 223 10.13 10.54 4.02
N SER A 224 8.92 11.12 3.87
CA SER A 224 8.42 12.19 4.73
C SER A 224 7.35 11.73 5.74
N ARG A 225 6.89 10.48 5.66
CA ARG A 225 5.84 9.98 6.54
C ARG A 225 6.42 9.65 7.91
N LYS A 226 6.03 10.45 8.92
CA LYS A 226 6.08 9.97 10.32
C LYS A 226 5.23 8.71 10.41
N ALA A 227 5.78 7.65 11.00
CA ALA A 227 5.01 6.43 11.25
C ALA A 227 3.63 6.80 11.81
N PRO A 228 2.53 6.20 11.31
CA PRO A 228 1.20 6.49 11.83
C PRO A 228 1.27 6.36 13.35
N ALA A 229 0.73 7.36 14.05
CA ALA A 229 0.65 7.30 15.49
C ALA A 229 -0.01 5.96 15.84
N LYS A 230 0.66 5.18 16.69
CA LYS A 230 0.15 3.88 17.12
C LYS A 230 -0.98 4.11 18.14
N THR A 231 -2.07 4.70 17.67
CA THR A 231 -3.20 5.15 18.48
C THR A 231 -3.94 3.97 19.12
N TYR A 232 -3.71 2.76 18.60
CA TYR A 232 -4.31 1.51 19.06
C TYR A 232 -3.32 0.57 19.75
N ASP A 233 -2.04 0.95 19.87
CA ASP A 233 -1.16 0.20 20.77
C ASP A 233 -1.68 0.42 22.19
N PRO A 234 -1.82 -0.63 23.01
CA PRO A 234 -2.11 -0.44 24.42
C PRO A 234 -1.07 0.53 25.00
N PRO A 235 -1.47 1.44 25.90
CA PRO A 235 -0.55 2.40 26.48
C PRO A 235 0.66 1.64 27.00
N ALA A 236 1.86 2.16 26.72
CA ALA A 236 3.10 1.53 27.13
C ALA A 236 2.99 1.15 28.61
N GLN A 237 3.11 -0.15 28.89
CA GLN A 237 3.04 -0.67 30.25
C GLN A 237 4.00 0.16 31.11
N PRO A 238 3.55 0.71 32.25
CA PRO A 238 4.44 1.41 33.15
C PRO A 238 5.62 0.51 33.44
N LEU A 239 6.84 1.05 33.33
CA LEU A 239 8.04 0.30 33.73
C LEU A 239 7.80 -0.28 35.13
N PRO A 240 8.13 -1.56 35.39
CA PRO A 240 7.83 -2.24 36.66
C PRO A 240 8.17 -1.39 37.89
N ALA A 241 9.33 -0.72 37.86
CA ALA A 241 9.79 0.20 38.90
C ALA A 241 8.84 1.39 39.19
N LYS A 242 8.18 1.96 38.17
CA LYS A 242 7.20 3.05 38.35
C LYS A 242 5.89 2.54 38.96
N GLY A 243 5.49 1.31 38.62
CA GLY A 243 4.33 0.66 39.22
C GLY A 243 4.55 0.37 40.70
N VAL A 244 5.71 -0.22 41.02
CA VAL A 244 6.17 -0.49 42.39
C VAL A 244 6.14 0.77 43.24
N GLY A 245 6.81 1.84 42.81
CA GLY A 245 6.85 3.09 43.59
C GLY A 245 5.47 3.71 43.86
N ARG A 246 4.54 3.64 42.90
CA ARG A 246 3.17 4.17 43.10
C ARG A 246 2.38 3.34 44.11
N ALA A 247 2.43 2.03 43.99
CA ALA A 247 1.75 1.13 44.90
C ALA A 247 2.36 1.19 46.31
N SER A 248 3.68 1.28 46.43
CA SER A 248 4.36 1.53 47.71
C SER A 248 3.91 2.85 48.36
N ARG A 249 3.65 3.93 47.61
CA ARG A 249 3.10 5.19 48.17
C ARG A 249 1.69 5.02 48.73
N ILE A 250 0.85 4.26 48.03
CA ILE A 250 -0.52 4.00 48.49
C ILE A 250 -0.48 3.15 49.76
N LEU A 251 0.34 2.10 49.77
CA LEU A 251 0.52 1.23 50.93
C LEU A 251 1.12 2.00 52.11
N ASP A 252 2.10 2.86 51.88
CA ASP A 252 2.74 3.66 52.93
C ASP A 252 1.76 4.58 53.67
N ASN A 253 0.79 5.14 52.95
CA ASN A 253 -0.22 6.03 53.50
C ASN A 253 -1.38 5.31 54.21
N ASN A 254 -1.59 4.01 53.96
CA ASN A 254 -2.78 3.30 54.42
C ASN A 254 -2.48 2.09 55.32
N ALA A 255 -1.26 1.55 55.28
CA ALA A 255 -0.85 0.42 56.10
C ALA A 255 -0.45 0.87 57.51
N ASN A 256 -0.73 0.04 58.52
CA ASN A 256 -0.29 0.25 59.91
C ASN A 256 1.24 0.45 59.96
N ASP A 257 1.74 1.35 60.80
CA ASP A 257 3.16 1.68 60.96
C ASP A 257 4.05 0.48 61.33
N ASP A 258 3.47 -0.59 61.89
CA ASP A 258 4.20 -1.83 62.18
C ASP A 258 4.69 -2.59 60.92
N ILE A 259 4.16 -2.26 59.73
CA ILE A 259 4.56 -2.90 58.47
C ILE A 259 5.92 -2.36 58.01
N GLN A 260 6.89 -3.27 57.87
CA GLN A 260 8.28 -2.94 57.53
C GLN A 260 8.61 -3.05 56.04
N TRP A 261 7.89 -3.90 55.30
CA TRP A 261 8.17 -4.22 53.89
C TRP A 261 6.88 -4.21 53.07
N PHE A 262 7.01 -3.79 51.82
CA PHE A 262 5.96 -3.92 50.81
C PHE A 262 6.43 -4.87 49.72
N THR A 263 5.80 -6.04 49.62
CA THR A 263 6.08 -7.01 48.57
C THR A 263 5.00 -6.91 47.49
N LEU A 264 5.43 -6.65 46.26
CA LEU A 264 4.55 -6.47 45.11
C LEU A 264 4.85 -7.54 44.08
N VAL A 265 3.82 -8.32 43.74
CA VAL A 265 3.90 -9.33 42.70
C VAL A 265 3.34 -8.76 41.41
N ASN A 266 4.21 -8.60 40.42
CA ASN A 266 3.80 -8.23 39.08
C ASN A 266 3.26 -9.47 38.36
N LYS A 267 2.05 -9.38 37.79
CA LYS A 267 1.40 -10.48 37.07
C LYS A 267 1.18 -10.12 35.61
N ARG A 268 1.47 -11.06 34.70
CA ARG A 268 1.17 -10.96 33.27
C ARG A 268 0.25 -12.10 32.87
N TYR A 269 -0.95 -11.78 32.38
CA TYR A 269 -2.00 -12.78 32.08
C TYR A 269 -2.27 -13.71 33.27
N ASP A 270 -2.37 -13.13 34.47
CA ASP A 270 -2.52 -13.82 35.77
C ASP A 270 -1.36 -14.76 36.16
N MET A 271 -0.26 -14.76 35.42
CA MET A 271 0.97 -15.45 35.79
C MET A 271 1.92 -14.47 36.50
N PRO A 272 2.35 -14.76 37.75
CA PRO A 272 3.41 -14.01 38.41
C PRO A 272 4.68 -14.00 37.56
N VAL A 273 5.23 -12.81 37.28
CA VAL A 273 6.47 -12.65 36.50
C VAL A 273 7.64 -12.21 37.34
N GLU A 274 7.37 -11.44 38.41
CA GLU A 274 8.39 -10.81 39.24
C GLU A 274 7.79 -10.48 40.61
N GLU A 275 8.58 -10.65 41.66
CA GLU A 275 8.26 -10.19 43.00
C GLU A 275 9.26 -9.11 43.42
N THR A 276 8.76 -7.96 43.87
CA THR A 276 9.60 -6.84 44.32
C THR A 276 9.26 -6.46 45.75
N SER A 277 10.20 -6.61 46.66
CA SER A 277 10.08 -6.24 48.08
C SER A 277 10.80 -4.93 48.35
N VAL A 278 10.04 -3.93 48.79
CA VAL A 278 10.53 -2.58 49.07
C VAL A 278 10.52 -2.34 50.59
N PRO A 279 11.66 -2.02 51.23
CA PRO A 279 11.67 -1.67 52.64
C PRO A 279 11.05 -0.30 52.85
N ARG A 280 10.01 -0.26 53.70
CA ARG A 280 9.17 0.93 53.92
C ARG A 280 9.96 2.11 54.46
N LYS A 281 10.89 1.86 55.38
CA LYS A 281 11.73 2.93 55.98
C LYS A 281 12.56 3.63 54.90
N THR A 282 13.36 2.88 54.15
CA THR A 282 14.19 3.44 53.07
C THR A 282 13.34 4.13 52.00
N PHE A 283 12.15 3.59 51.72
CA PHE A 283 11.20 4.21 50.81
C PHE A 283 10.71 5.58 51.29
N ARG A 284 10.35 5.71 52.58
CA ARG A 284 9.98 6.99 53.21
C ARG A 284 11.16 7.97 53.18
N ASP A 285 12.34 7.52 53.58
CA ASP A 285 13.56 8.35 53.57
C ASP A 285 13.83 8.93 52.17
N VAL A 286 13.64 8.15 51.10
CA VAL A 286 13.77 8.64 49.73
C VAL A 286 12.65 9.61 49.31
N ILE A 287 11.42 9.41 49.79
CA ILE A 287 10.31 10.35 49.51
C ILE A 287 10.51 11.69 50.23
N HIS A 288 11.08 11.66 51.43
CA HIS A 288 11.37 12.84 52.23
C HIS A 288 12.70 13.52 51.86
N ASN A 289 13.43 12.98 50.87
CA ASN A 289 14.77 13.40 50.45
C ASN A 289 15.86 13.27 51.52
N ASP A 290 15.66 12.40 52.51
CA ASP A 290 16.66 12.07 53.53
C ASP A 290 17.72 11.07 52.98
N GLN A 291 17.37 10.32 51.94
CA GLN A 291 18.29 9.41 51.21
C GLN A 291 18.11 9.52 49.70
N ASP A 292 19.11 9.07 48.94
CA ASP A 292 19.07 9.06 47.49
C ASP A 292 18.30 7.84 46.93
N LEU A 293 17.85 7.94 45.67
CA LEU A 293 17.15 6.84 45.01
C LEU A 293 18.01 5.57 44.89
N VAL A 294 19.34 5.72 44.89
CA VAL A 294 20.29 4.61 44.83
C VAL A 294 20.23 3.76 46.10
N ALA A 295 20.06 4.38 47.27
CA ALA A 295 19.87 3.67 48.53
C ALA A 295 18.64 2.76 48.49
N LEU A 296 17.50 3.30 48.04
CA LEU A 296 16.27 2.50 47.88
C LEU A 296 16.46 1.35 46.90
N HIS A 297 17.12 1.59 45.76
CA HIS A 297 17.41 0.54 44.78
C HIS A 297 18.27 -0.58 45.38
N ARG A 298 19.31 -0.26 46.16
CA ARG A 298 20.18 -1.27 46.81
C ARG A 298 19.47 -2.12 47.85
N THR A 299 18.47 -1.54 48.52
CA THR A 299 17.70 -2.24 49.56
C THR A 299 16.44 -2.93 49.03
N THR A 300 16.09 -2.69 47.77
CA THR A 300 14.93 -3.32 47.14
C THR A 300 15.32 -4.71 46.67
N GLU A 301 14.57 -5.72 47.10
CA GLU A 301 14.80 -7.11 46.69
C GLU A 301 13.92 -7.44 45.49
N ILE A 302 14.50 -8.04 44.47
CA ILE A 302 13.78 -8.51 43.28
C ILE A 302 14.02 -10.00 43.17
N ASN A 303 12.95 -10.77 43.37
CA ASN A 303 12.99 -12.22 43.41
C ASN A 303 12.11 -12.81 42.30
N ARG A 304 12.38 -14.08 41.99
CA ARG A 304 11.41 -14.89 41.23
C ARG A 304 10.19 -15.13 42.11
N PRO A 305 8.98 -15.13 41.55
CA PRO A 305 7.77 -15.35 42.33
C PRO A 305 7.77 -16.78 42.90
N GLU A 306 8.00 -16.90 44.20
CA GLU A 306 7.91 -18.16 44.95
C GLU A 306 6.52 -18.30 45.57
N LYS A 307 6.06 -19.54 45.76
CA LYS A 307 4.80 -19.80 46.48
C LYS A 307 5.07 -19.73 47.98
N ASN A 308 5.03 -18.52 48.55
CA ASN A 308 5.12 -18.36 49.99
C ASN A 308 3.82 -18.86 50.67
N ALA A 309 3.97 -19.62 51.75
CA ALA A 309 2.84 -20.03 52.59
C ALA A 309 2.45 -18.86 53.50
N GLU A 310 1.70 -17.90 52.94
CA GLU A 310 1.27 -16.70 53.66
C GLU A 310 -0.18 -16.81 54.13
N ASN A 311 -0.44 -16.33 55.36
CA ASN A 311 -1.80 -16.16 55.86
C ASN A 311 -2.40 -14.94 55.17
N THR A 312 -3.34 -15.17 54.26
CA THR A 312 -4.02 -14.08 53.53
C THR A 312 -4.94 -13.32 54.47
N LEU A 313 -4.50 -12.15 54.93
CA LEU A 313 -5.27 -11.31 55.85
C LEU A 313 -6.43 -10.57 55.16
N TYR A 314 -6.30 -10.28 53.87
CA TYR A 314 -7.33 -9.60 53.08
C TYR A 314 -7.16 -9.87 51.58
N THR A 315 -8.24 -10.26 50.91
CA THR A 315 -8.32 -10.33 49.44
C THR A 315 -9.42 -9.39 48.98
N GLN A 316 -9.07 -8.41 48.16
CA GLN A 316 -10.08 -7.52 47.58
C GLN A 316 -11.01 -8.35 46.68
N LYS A 317 -12.31 -8.32 46.96
CA LYS A 317 -13.33 -8.99 46.15
C LYS A 317 -13.29 -8.38 44.75
N ALA A 318 -13.03 -9.19 43.72
CA ALA A 318 -12.96 -8.73 42.33
C ALA A 318 -14.24 -7.95 42.00
N ASN A 319 -14.10 -6.72 41.53
CA ASN A 319 -15.25 -5.91 41.13
C ASN A 319 -15.78 -6.50 39.81
N PRO A 320 -17.01 -7.05 39.76
CA PRO A 320 -17.54 -7.70 38.56
C PRO A 320 -17.78 -6.74 37.39
N PHE A 321 -17.65 -5.42 37.64
CA PHE A 321 -17.81 -4.40 36.62
C PHE A 321 -16.53 -3.58 36.45
N THR A 322 -15.89 -3.76 35.29
CA THR A 322 -14.82 -2.90 34.78
C THR A 322 -15.34 -2.29 33.47
N TYR A 323 -15.32 -0.96 33.34
CA TYR A 323 -15.74 -0.26 32.12
C TYR A 323 -14.57 0.47 31.47
N GLY A 324 -14.47 0.36 30.15
CA GLY A 324 -13.54 1.09 29.31
C GLY A 324 -14.14 1.22 27.92
N PHE A 325 -14.08 2.41 27.32
CA PHE A 325 -14.58 2.63 25.98
C PHE A 325 -13.47 2.34 24.96
N GLY A 326 -13.59 1.23 24.25
CA GLY A 326 -12.72 0.86 23.12
C GLY A 326 -13.59 0.44 21.95
N LEU A 327 -13.43 1.09 20.81
CA LEU A 327 -14.05 0.64 19.56
C LEU A 327 -13.33 -0.63 19.11
N GLY A 328 -13.85 -1.78 19.51
CA GLY A 328 -13.38 -3.09 19.07
C GLY A 328 -13.96 -3.43 17.70
N TYR A 329 -13.18 -3.19 16.64
CA TYR A 329 -13.35 -3.94 15.40
C TYR A 329 -12.33 -5.09 15.42
N GLN A 330 -12.80 -6.29 15.74
CA GLN A 330 -12.04 -7.52 15.45
C GLN A 330 -12.23 -7.85 13.98
N GLN A 331 -11.25 -7.50 13.16
CA GLN A 331 -10.96 -8.30 11.98
C GLN A 331 -9.50 -8.73 12.05
N ASN A 332 -9.34 -9.99 12.46
CA ASN A 332 -8.13 -10.75 12.20
C ASN A 332 -8.07 -10.94 10.69
N ILE A 333 -7.14 -10.26 10.01
CA ILE A 333 -6.69 -10.69 8.69
C ILE A 333 -5.25 -11.17 8.89
N GLY A 334 -5.13 -12.46 9.20
CA GLY A 334 -3.91 -13.21 8.94
C GLY A 334 -3.64 -13.22 7.43
N GLY A 335 -2.37 -13.10 7.06
CA GLY A 335 -1.90 -13.05 5.67
C GLY A 335 -2.02 -14.39 4.93
N PRO A 336 -1.20 -14.65 3.89
CA PRO A 336 -0.20 -13.82 3.26
C PRO A 336 -0.41 -13.80 1.73
N ASP A 337 -1.26 -12.93 1.21
CA ASP A 337 -1.41 -12.82 -0.24
C ASP A 337 -1.80 -11.37 -0.59
N GLY A 338 -0.78 -10.53 -0.64
CA GLY A 338 -0.92 -9.10 -0.93
C GLY A 338 -0.20 -8.73 -2.23
N PHE A 339 -0.57 -9.36 -3.33
CA PHE A 339 -0.17 -9.02 -4.70
C PHE A 339 -1.38 -9.37 -5.62
N LEU A 340 -1.84 -8.57 -6.58
CA LEU A 340 -1.26 -7.49 -7.39
C LEU A 340 -2.27 -6.32 -7.53
#